data_AF-A0A7Z1QAK8-F1
#
_entry.id   AF-A0A7Z1QAK8-F1
#
_cell.length_a   1.000
_cell.length_b   1.000
_cell.length_c   1.000
_cell.angle_alpha   90.00
_cell.angle_beta   90.00
_cell.angle_gamma   90.00
#
_symmetry.space_group_name_H-M   'P 1'
#
loop_
_entity.id
_entity.type
_entity.pdbx_description
1 polymer ?
#
loop_
_entity_poly.entity_id
_entity_poly.type
_entity_poly.pdbx_seq_one_letter_code
_entity_poly.pdbx_strand_id
1 'polypeptide(L)'
;MAAGGVLLLAGPVLADSNSDYRAGADFAHQIQGQGTGSIQGFNPQDSIPGYNANPDETKYYGGVTAGGDSGLKNDGTTQWATGETGKTITESFMNKPKDILSPDAPFIETGR
;
A
#
# COMPACT_ATOMS: atom_id res chain seq x y z
N MET A 1 -79.35 -22.77 31.02
CA MET A 1 -78.10 -22.50 31.77
C MET A 1 -77.20 -23.70 31.52
N ALA A 2 -75.99 -23.62 30.99
CA ALA A 2 -75.09 -22.51 30.80
C ALA A 2 -74.16 -22.78 29.60
N ALA A 3 -73.68 -21.68 29.01
CA ALA A 3 -72.33 -21.41 28.51
C ALA A 3 -71.66 -22.48 27.63
N GLY A 4 -71.22 -22.21 26.42
CA GLY A 4 -70.77 -20.94 25.85
C GLY A 4 -69.57 -21.31 24.99
N GLY A 5 -69.78 -21.46 23.69
CA GLY A 5 -68.75 -21.92 22.76
C GLY A 5 -67.61 -20.91 22.69
N VAL A 6 -66.38 -21.38 22.92
CA VAL A 6 -65.17 -20.62 22.62
C VAL A 6 -64.73 -21.02 21.21
N LEU A 7 -65.01 -20.14 20.24
CA LEU A 7 -64.43 -20.20 18.91
C LEU A 7 -63.07 -19.50 18.96
N LEU A 8 -61.98 -20.27 18.96
CA LEU A 8 -60.62 -19.76 18.81
C LEU A 8 -60.42 -19.28 17.37
N LEU A 9 -60.57 -17.98 17.16
CA LEU A 9 -60.22 -17.30 15.91
C LEU A 9 -58.70 -17.09 15.86
N ALA A 10 -57.99 -18.03 15.24
CA ALA A 10 -56.63 -17.80 14.79
C ALA A 10 -56.68 -16.86 13.57
N GLY A 11 -56.59 -15.56 13.81
CA GLY A 11 -56.42 -14.57 12.75
C GLY A 11 -55.06 -14.76 12.06
N PRO A 12 -54.96 -14.58 10.74
CA PRO A 12 -53.68 -14.63 10.06
C PRO A 12 -52.79 -13.51 10.62
N VAL A 13 -51.69 -13.88 11.29
CA VAL A 13 -50.56 -12.97 11.44
C VAL A 13 -50.00 -12.81 10.02
N LEU A 14 -50.42 -11.73 9.37
CA LEU A 14 -49.72 -11.22 8.20
C LEU A 14 -48.33 -10.85 8.71
N ALA A 15 -47.34 -11.70 8.42
CA ALA A 15 -45.96 -11.30 8.53
C ALA A 15 -45.79 -10.09 7.60
N ASP A 16 -45.84 -8.89 8.18
CA ASP A 16 -45.65 -7.64 7.47
C ASP A 16 -44.16 -7.52 7.15
N SER A 17 -43.63 -8.38 6.27
CA SER A 17 -42.25 -8.30 5.78
C SER A 17 -41.98 -6.93 5.13
N ASN A 18 -43.04 -6.22 4.75
CA ASN A 18 -42.98 -4.86 4.26
C ASN A 18 -42.68 -3.86 5.39
N SER A 19 -43.02 -4.13 6.65
CA SER A 19 -42.57 -3.32 7.80
C SER A 19 -41.06 -3.43 8.02
N ASP A 20 -40.49 -4.64 8.02
CA ASP A 20 -39.05 -4.85 8.16
C ASP A 20 -38.27 -4.30 6.96
N TYR A 21 -38.79 -4.51 5.75
CA TYR A 21 -38.22 -3.93 4.53
C TYR A 21 -38.23 -2.39 4.58
N ARG A 22 -39.35 -1.79 4.99
CA ARG A 22 -39.46 -0.32 5.11
C ARG A 22 -38.55 0.23 6.20
N ALA A 23 -38.47 -0.40 7.36
CA ALA A 23 -37.55 -0.01 8.43
C ALA A 23 -36.08 -0.08 7.95
N GLY A 24 -35.72 -1.13 7.21
CA GLY A 24 -34.39 -1.26 6.60
C GLY A 24 -34.13 -0.21 5.51
N ALA A 25 -35.11 0.06 4.66
CA ALA A 25 -35.01 1.07 3.60
C ALA A 25 -34.92 2.49 4.17
N ASP A 26 -35.71 2.82 5.18
CA ASP A 26 -35.69 4.11 5.88
C ASP A 26 -34.36 4.31 6.60
N PHE A 27 -33.82 3.28 7.25
CA PHE A 27 -32.48 3.31 7.82
C PHE A 27 -31.41 3.52 6.75
N ALA A 28 -31.47 2.78 5.63
CA ALA A 28 -30.54 2.92 4.51
C ALA A 28 -30.58 4.33 3.91
N HIS A 29 -31.76 4.91 3.71
CA HIS A 29 -31.94 6.29 3.27
C HIS A 29 -31.44 7.30 4.30
N GLN A 30 -31.63 7.04 5.59
CA GLN A 30 -31.13 7.89 6.66
C GLN A 30 -29.60 7.94 6.66
N ILE A 31 -28.92 6.79 6.50
CA ILE A 31 -27.45 6.71 6.48
C ILE A 31 -26.85 7.02 5.11
N GLN A 32 -27.67 7.09 4.06
CA GLN A 32 -27.24 7.38 2.71
C GLN A 32 -26.54 8.74 2.67
N GLY A 33 -25.25 8.73 2.33
CA GLY A 33 -24.45 9.94 2.22
C GLY A 33 -23.84 10.45 3.54
N GLN A 34 -24.18 9.88 4.71
CA GLN A 34 -23.56 10.29 5.98
C GLN A 34 -22.05 10.02 5.99
N GLY A 35 -21.61 8.91 5.39
CA GLY A 35 -20.19 8.56 5.29
C GLY A 35 -19.40 9.36 4.25
N THR A 36 -20.04 9.78 3.16
CA THR A 36 -19.37 10.62 2.14
C THR A 36 -19.36 12.10 2.55
N GLY A 37 -20.39 12.57 3.26
CA GLY A 37 -20.49 13.93 3.75
C GLY A 37 -19.40 14.29 4.77
N SER A 38 -18.92 13.33 5.56
CA SER A 38 -17.84 13.57 6.54
C SER A 38 -16.49 13.87 5.92
N ILE A 39 -16.25 13.48 4.65
CA ILE A 39 -14.98 13.68 3.95
C ILE A 39 -15.09 14.74 2.85
N GLN A 40 -16.31 15.12 2.43
CA GLN A 40 -16.54 16.14 1.39
C GLN A 40 -15.89 17.51 1.68
N GLY A 41 -15.76 17.88 2.95
CA GLY A 41 -15.11 19.13 3.38
C GLY A 41 -13.69 18.95 3.92
N PHE A 42 -13.12 17.74 3.83
CA PHE A 42 -11.80 17.48 4.38
C PHE A 42 -10.73 18.14 3.50
N ASN A 43 -10.09 19.18 4.02
CA ASN A 43 -8.88 19.74 3.43
C ASN A 43 -7.65 19.19 4.16
N PRO A 44 -6.86 18.30 3.53
CA PRO A 44 -5.67 17.73 4.16
C PRO A 44 -4.63 18.79 4.54
N GLN A 45 -4.53 19.89 3.77
CA GLN A 45 -3.58 20.99 4.03
C GLN A 45 -3.83 21.65 5.39
N ASP A 46 -5.08 21.74 5.83
CA ASP A 46 -5.45 22.41 7.08
C ASP A 46 -5.45 21.44 8.28
N SER A 47 -5.57 20.13 8.03
CA SER A 47 -5.86 19.13 9.06
C SER A 47 -4.69 18.20 9.36
N ILE A 48 -3.73 18.06 8.44
CA ILE A 48 -2.60 17.13 8.57
C ILE A 48 -1.30 17.94 8.57
N PRO A 49 -0.61 18.06 9.73
CA PRO A 49 0.69 18.70 9.79
C PRO A 49 1.70 18.04 8.83
N GLY A 50 2.38 18.87 8.04
CA GLY A 50 3.37 18.39 7.06
C GLY A 50 2.77 17.72 5.82
N TYR A 51 1.45 17.85 5.59
CA TYR A 51 0.85 17.36 4.36
C TYR A 51 1.47 18.05 3.14
N ASN A 52 2.00 17.24 2.25
CA ASN A 52 2.43 17.64 0.93
C ASN A 52 1.69 16.77 -0.08
N ALA A 53 0.92 17.38 -0.98
CA ALA A 53 0.24 16.65 -2.04
C ALA A 53 1.23 16.09 -3.08
N ASN A 54 2.41 16.69 -3.15
CA ASN A 54 3.47 16.38 -4.11
C ASN A 54 4.82 16.24 -3.40
N PRO A 55 5.01 15.22 -2.55
CA PRO A 55 6.32 14.92 -1.96
C PRO A 55 7.34 14.56 -3.05
N ASP A 56 8.62 14.80 -2.80
CA ASP A 56 9.70 14.49 -3.76
C ASP A 56 9.73 13.00 -4.11
N GLU A 57 9.28 12.15 -3.18
CA GLU A 57 9.17 10.69 -3.34
C GLU A 57 8.11 10.26 -4.36
N THR A 58 7.23 11.16 -4.82
CA THR A 58 6.29 10.88 -5.91
C THR A 58 7.00 10.39 -7.17
N LYS A 59 8.24 10.82 -7.41
CA LYS A 59 9.08 10.35 -8.53
C LYS A 59 9.39 8.84 -8.48
N TYR A 60 9.24 8.20 -7.32
CA TYR A 60 9.48 6.78 -7.13
C TYR A 60 8.21 5.93 -7.22
N TYR A 61 7.02 6.53 -7.08
CA TYR A 61 5.75 5.83 -7.11
C TYR A 61 5.05 6.00 -8.47
N GLY A 62 5.05 4.96 -9.30
CA GLY A 62 4.40 4.97 -10.61
C GLY A 62 2.93 4.54 -10.63
N GLY A 63 2.36 4.13 -9.49
CA GLY A 63 1.02 3.53 -9.40
C GLY A 63 1.00 2.02 -9.66
N VAL A 64 -0.16 1.39 -9.45
CA VAL A 64 -0.34 -0.09 -9.55
C VAL A 64 -0.14 -0.65 -10.96
N THR A 65 -0.21 0.20 -11.98
CA THR A 65 -0.03 -0.16 -13.39
C THR A 65 1.37 0.13 -13.89
N ALA A 66 2.22 0.80 -13.11
CA ALA A 66 3.60 1.04 -13.51
C ALA A 66 4.39 -0.27 -13.47
N GLY A 67 4.96 -0.63 -14.62
CA GLY A 67 5.79 -1.82 -14.77
C GLY A 67 7.22 -1.69 -14.21
N GLY A 68 7.52 -0.66 -13.43
CA GLY A 68 8.88 -0.45 -12.95
C GLY A 68 9.10 0.73 -12.01
N ASP A 69 10.34 0.77 -11.53
CA ASP A 69 10.94 1.60 -10.48
C ASP A 69 11.93 2.63 -11.05
N SER A 70 11.60 3.22 -12.22
CA SER A 70 12.51 4.06 -13.03
C SER A 70 13.17 5.20 -12.25
N GLY A 71 12.46 5.85 -11.32
CA GLY A 71 13.03 6.91 -10.48
C GLY A 71 14.15 6.41 -9.57
N LEU A 72 13.96 5.26 -8.92
CA LEU A 72 14.97 4.64 -8.04
C LEU A 72 16.19 4.19 -8.83
N LYS A 73 15.97 3.59 -10.01
CA LYS A 73 17.05 3.17 -10.91
C LYS A 73 17.89 4.34 -11.41
N ASN A 74 17.24 5.43 -11.83
CA ASN A 74 17.95 6.62 -12.29
C ASN A 74 18.79 7.25 -11.18
N ASP A 75 18.22 7.43 -9.99
CA ASP A 75 18.94 8.01 -8.86
C ASP A 75 20.08 7.11 -8.39
N GLY A 76 19.85 5.80 -8.31
CA GLY A 76 20.89 4.83 -7.99
C GLY A 76 22.05 4.84 -9.00
N THR A 77 21.74 4.88 -10.30
CA THR A 77 22.76 4.95 -11.36
C THR A 77 23.53 6.27 -11.30
N THR A 78 22.85 7.38 -11.02
CA THR A 78 23.47 8.70 -10.88
C THR A 78 24.40 8.74 -9.67
N GLN A 79 23.96 8.24 -8.52
CA GLN A 79 24.77 8.15 -7.31
C GLN A 79 25.97 7.22 -7.48
N TRP A 80 25.80 6.10 -8.17
CA TRP A 80 26.93 5.24 -8.52
C TRP A 80 27.96 5.95 -9.41
N ALA A 81 27.52 6.69 -10.42
CA ALA A 81 28.41 7.35 -11.37
C ALA A 81 29.11 8.59 -10.79
N THR A 82 28.43 9.32 -9.90
CA THR A 82 28.88 10.67 -9.47
C THR A 82 29.27 10.76 -8.00
N GLY A 83 28.75 9.85 -7.16
CA GLY A 83 28.96 9.85 -5.72
C GLY A 83 30.33 9.32 -5.33
N GLU A 84 30.79 9.74 -4.15
CA GLU A 84 32.10 9.38 -3.62
C GLU A 84 32.27 7.86 -3.51
N THR A 85 31.28 7.17 -2.93
CA THR A 85 31.31 5.71 -2.78
C THR A 85 31.49 4.99 -4.13
N GLY A 86 30.77 5.40 -5.17
CA GLY A 86 30.87 4.79 -6.49
C GLY A 86 32.24 5.03 -7.14
N LYS A 87 32.79 6.23 -6.97
CA LYS A 87 34.17 6.55 -7.38
C LYS A 87 35.18 5.72 -6.62
N THR A 88 35.12 5.68 -5.28
CA THR A 88 36.04 4.90 -4.44
C THR A 88 36.05 3.43 -4.82
N ILE A 89 34.87 2.82 -5.03
CA ILE A 89 34.78 1.42 -5.47
C ILE A 89 35.45 1.25 -6.84
N THR A 90 35.09 2.10 -7.80
CA THR A 90 35.64 2.05 -9.16
C THR A 90 37.17 2.20 -9.14
N GLU A 91 37.67 3.18 -8.41
CA GLU A 91 39.11 3.41 -8.23
C GLU A 91 39.80 2.24 -7.56
N SER A 92 39.19 1.64 -6.53
CA SER A 92 39.76 0.46 -5.86
C SER A 92 39.91 -0.71 -6.82
N PHE A 93 38.97 -0.92 -7.74
CA PHE A 93 39.08 -1.97 -8.76
C PHE A 93 40.12 -1.62 -9.82
N MET A 94 40.14 -0.37 -10.28
CA MET A 94 41.06 0.08 -11.33
C MET A 94 42.52 0.14 -10.85
N ASN A 95 42.73 0.47 -9.57
CA ASN A 95 44.04 0.61 -8.96
C ASN A 95 44.46 -0.60 -8.12
N LYS A 96 43.66 -1.68 -8.09
CA LYS A 96 44.06 -2.92 -7.41
C LYS A 96 45.35 -3.43 -8.06
N PRO A 97 46.43 -3.62 -7.30
CA PRO A 97 47.63 -4.23 -7.84
C PRO A 97 47.28 -5.61 -8.41
N LYS A 98 47.91 -5.97 -9.53
CA LYS A 98 47.78 -7.31 -10.09
C LYS A 98 48.18 -8.31 -9.00
N ASP A 99 47.40 -9.38 -8.84
CA ASP A 99 47.80 -10.47 -7.97
C ASP A 99 49.06 -11.09 -8.58
N ILE A 100 50.21 -10.84 -7.94
CA ILE A 100 51.48 -11.44 -8.34
C ILE A 100 51.50 -12.82 -7.68
N LEU A 101 51.58 -13.87 -8.50
CA LEU A 101 51.93 -15.21 -8.00
C LEU A 101 53.30 -15.10 -7.35
N SER A 102 53.35 -15.25 -6.02
CA SER A 102 54.61 -15.22 -5.29
C SER A 102 55.50 -16.36 -5.81
N PRO A 103 56.75 -16.10 -6.23
CA PRO A 103 57.70 -17.14 -6.58
C PRO A 103 57.96 -18.12 -5.40
N ASP A 104 57.77 -17.64 -4.17
CA ASP A 104 57.91 -18.42 -2.94
C ASP A 104 56.61 -19.11 -2.52
N ALA A 105 55.59 -19.13 -3.39
CA ALA A 105 54.35 -19.83 -3.10
C ALA A 105 54.63 -21.34 -2.97
N PRO A 106 54.10 -22.02 -1.93
CA PRO A 106 54.45 -23.40 -1.60
C PRO A 106 54.03 -24.44 -2.65
N PHE A 107 53.31 -24.03 -3.69
CA PHE A 107 52.89 -24.85 -4.83
C PHE A 107 53.68 -24.58 -6.12
N ILE A 108 54.57 -23.58 -6.14
CA ILE A 108 55.50 -23.34 -7.27
C ILE A 108 56.78 -24.14 -7.00
N GLU A 109 56.72 -25.45 -7.27
CA GLU A 109 57.93 -26.25 -7.45
C GLU A 109 58.51 -25.91 -8.83
N THR A 110 59.55 -25.07 -8.87
CA THR A 110 60.36 -24.94 -10.08
C THR A 110 60.93 -26.32 -10.40
N GLY A 111 60.47 -26.90 -11.52
CA GLY A 111 60.60 -28.30 -11.87
C GLY A 111 61.92 -28.95 -11.45
N ARG A 112 61.82 -29.98 -10.63
CA ARG A 112 62.90 -30.91 -10.31
C ARG A 112 62.88 -32.11 -11.23
#